data_AF-A0A7M3BRV9-F1
#
_entry.id   AF-A0A7M3BRV9-F1
#
_cell.length_a   1.000
_cell.length_b   1.000
_cell.length_c   1.000
_cell.angle_alpha   90.00
_cell.angle_beta   90.00
_cell.angle_gamma   90.00
#
_symmetry.space_group_name_H-M   'P 1'
#
loop_
_entity.id
_entity.type
_entity.pdbx_description
1 polymer ?
#
loop_
_entity_poly.entity_id
_entity_poly.type
_entity_poly.pdbx_seq_one_letter_code
_entity_poly.pdbx_strand_id
1 'polypeptide(L)'
;MLNGNSITRERIAAMEPRIRPFVRHTPVLRVDMADFGRPPLAVDLKLECLQHSGSFKARGAFTNLLEWPVPKAGVVAASGGNHGAAVAYAAMRLGHKATIFVPEVSPPAKLERIRAYGAELVVGGARYAEALVASEDFAEKSGALQIHAFNQEETLVGQGTLGLEIEADLPELDTLLVAVGGGGLIGGIAAWFAGRIRIVAVEPEGAPTLYRAFEA
;
A
#
# COMPACT_ATOMS: atom_id res chain seq x y z
N MET A 1 2.48 1.01 29.95
CA MET A 1 1.88 2.23 29.38
C MET A 1 2.20 2.26 27.89
N LEU A 2 1.31 1.75 27.03
CA LEU A 2 1.45 1.82 25.57
C LEU A 2 0.08 2.16 24.98
N ASN A 3 -0.48 3.31 25.37
CA ASN A 3 -1.76 3.81 24.85
C ASN A 3 -1.55 5.13 24.13
N GLY A 4 -0.96 5.07 22.94
CA GLY A 4 -0.94 6.17 21.98
C GLY A 4 -0.99 5.58 20.59
N ASN A 5 -2.03 5.91 19.81
CA ASN A 5 -2.10 5.53 18.41
C ASN A 5 -0.90 6.16 17.69
N SER A 6 0.05 5.35 17.24
CA SER A 6 1.32 5.74 16.61
C SER A 6 1.16 6.19 15.16
N ILE A 7 -0.02 5.98 14.57
CA ILE A 7 -0.39 6.38 13.23
C ILE A 7 -1.19 7.68 13.36
N THR A 8 -0.49 8.81 13.50
CA THR A 8 -1.11 10.12 13.69
C THR A 8 -1.02 10.98 12.43
N ARG A 9 -1.87 12.01 12.36
CA ARG A 9 -1.82 13.02 11.29
C ARG A 9 -0.46 13.71 11.24
N GLU A 10 0.16 13.96 12.39
CA GLU A 10 1.46 14.60 12.50
C GLU A 10 2.58 13.70 11.95
N ARG A 11 2.56 12.39 12.27
CA ARG A 11 3.55 11.45 11.71
C ARG A 11 3.38 11.30 10.19
N ILE A 12 2.14 11.25 9.70
CA ILE A 12 1.84 11.24 8.27
C ILE A 12 2.36 12.50 7.58
N ALA A 13 2.07 13.70 8.13
CA ALA A 13 2.54 14.97 7.60
C ALA A 13 4.08 15.07 7.60
N ALA A 14 4.75 14.55 8.64
CA ALA A 14 6.20 14.52 8.72
C ALA A 14 6.84 13.52 7.74
N MET A 15 6.11 12.46 7.37
CA MET A 15 6.59 11.44 6.44
C MET A 15 6.46 11.85 4.97
N GLU A 16 5.39 12.57 4.61
CA GLU A 16 5.15 13.01 3.22
C GLU A 16 6.38 13.64 2.55
N PRO A 17 7.06 14.66 3.13
CA PRO A 17 8.19 15.30 2.48
C PRO A 17 9.40 14.36 2.33
N ARG A 18 9.50 13.31 3.16
CA ARG A 18 10.58 12.31 3.09
C ARG A 18 10.37 11.34 1.92
N ILE A 19 9.13 10.93 1.67
CA ILE A 19 8.81 10.01 0.56
C ILE A 19 8.59 10.76 -0.76
N ARG A 20 8.30 12.07 -0.71
CA ARG A 20 7.96 12.91 -1.88
C ARG A 20 8.89 12.75 -3.09
N PRO A 21 10.23 12.66 -2.95
CA PRO A 21 11.14 12.48 -4.09
C PRO A 21 11.00 11.12 -4.81
N PHE A 22 10.31 10.17 -4.18
CA PHE A 22 10.21 8.78 -4.65
C PHE A 22 8.81 8.39 -5.10
N VAL A 23 7.79 9.20 -4.80
CA VAL A 23 6.39 8.99 -5.15
C VAL A 23 5.89 10.12 -6.05
N ARG A 24 4.92 9.83 -6.92
CA ARG A 24 4.19 10.82 -7.71
C ARG A 24 3.10 11.47 -6.88
N HIS A 25 2.88 12.77 -7.06
CA HIS A 25 1.59 13.38 -6.72
C HIS A 25 0.64 12.96 -7.83
N THR A 26 -0.24 12.00 -7.54
CA THR A 26 -1.09 11.42 -8.60
C THR A 26 -2.23 12.37 -8.95
N PRO A 27 -2.67 12.42 -10.22
CA PRO A 27 -3.70 13.36 -10.62
C PRO A 27 -5.07 12.98 -10.03
N VAL A 28 -5.93 13.99 -9.90
CA VAL A 28 -7.36 13.83 -9.73
C VAL A 28 -8.03 14.02 -11.09
N LEU A 29 -8.88 13.09 -11.48
CA LEU A 29 -9.71 13.19 -12.67
C LEU A 29 -11.17 13.30 -12.26
N ARG A 30 -11.83 14.40 -12.62
CA ARG A 30 -13.28 14.54 -12.47
C ARG A 30 -13.99 13.86 -13.63
N VAL A 31 -14.98 13.04 -13.32
CA VAL A 31 -15.85 12.36 -14.28
C VAL A 31 -17.31 12.60 -13.93
N ASP A 32 -18.21 12.43 -14.89
CA ASP A 32 -19.65 12.36 -14.62
C ASP A 32 -20.10 10.89 -14.69
N MET A 33 -20.86 10.44 -13.70
CA MET A 33 -21.47 9.11 -13.73
C MET A 33 -22.37 8.88 -14.95
N ALA A 34 -22.86 9.95 -15.59
CA ALA A 34 -23.54 9.89 -16.88
C ALA A 34 -22.68 9.26 -18.00
N ASP A 35 -21.37 9.46 -17.99
CA ASP A 35 -20.42 8.85 -18.94
C ASP A 35 -20.41 7.32 -18.85
N PHE A 36 -20.88 6.78 -17.73
CA PHE A 36 -20.98 5.35 -17.44
C PHE A 36 -22.44 4.84 -17.44
N GLY A 37 -23.38 5.60 -18.00
CA GLY A 37 -24.79 5.21 -18.11
C GLY A 37 -25.55 5.22 -16.77
N ARG A 38 -25.11 6.02 -15.80
CA ARG A 38 -25.79 6.25 -14.51
C ARG A 38 -26.40 7.67 -14.46
N PRO A 39 -27.28 7.97 -13.49
CA PRO A 39 -27.75 9.35 -13.30
C PRO A 39 -26.57 10.33 -13.11
N PRO A 40 -26.69 11.58 -13.59
CA PRO A 40 -25.61 12.56 -13.48
C PRO A 40 -25.16 12.78 -12.05
N LEU A 41 -23.86 12.61 -11.83
CA LEU A 41 -23.20 12.82 -10.55
C LEU A 41 -21.72 13.02 -10.81
N ALA A 42 -21.19 14.20 -10.46
CA ALA A 42 -19.77 14.45 -10.55
C ALA A 42 -19.01 13.62 -9.50
N VAL A 43 -17.98 12.91 -9.93
CA VAL A 43 -17.12 12.08 -9.09
C VAL A 43 -15.67 12.38 -9.38
N ASP A 44 -14.87 12.55 -8.33
CA ASP A 44 -13.43 12.75 -8.43
C ASP A 44 -12.68 11.43 -8.21
N LEU A 45 -11.76 11.12 -9.12
CA LEU A 45 -10.96 9.90 -9.11
C LEU A 45 -9.50 10.24 -8.81
N LYS A 46 -9.00 9.87 -7.62
CA LYS A 46 -7.57 9.94 -7.28
C LYS A 46 -6.82 8.75 -7.89
N LEU A 47 -6.04 9.00 -8.94
CA LEU A 47 -5.53 7.95 -9.83
C LEU A 47 -4.23 7.29 -9.35
N GLU A 48 -4.27 6.56 -8.23
CA GLU A 48 -3.10 5.83 -7.70
C GLU A 48 -2.63 4.67 -8.58
N CYS A 49 -3.40 4.27 -9.61
CA CYS A 49 -2.91 3.38 -10.66
C CYS A 49 -1.76 3.99 -11.48
N LEU A 50 -1.63 5.32 -11.48
CA LEU A 50 -0.53 6.06 -12.11
C LEU A 50 0.66 6.27 -11.17
N GLN A 51 0.60 5.79 -9.93
CA GLN A 51 1.75 5.81 -9.03
C GLN A 51 2.88 4.93 -9.56
N HIS A 52 4.12 5.16 -9.11
CA HIS A 52 5.20 4.21 -9.32
C HIS A 52 4.80 2.80 -8.83
N SER A 53 5.32 1.75 -9.48
CA SER A 53 4.88 0.35 -9.33
C SER A 53 3.41 0.05 -9.72
N GLY A 54 2.63 1.07 -10.09
CA GLY A 54 1.26 0.97 -10.58
C GLY A 54 0.18 0.95 -9.49
N SER A 55 0.51 1.34 -8.25
CA SER A 55 -0.46 1.43 -7.16
C SER A 55 0.03 2.28 -5.99
N PHE A 56 -0.87 2.59 -5.06
CA PHE A 56 -0.57 3.31 -3.81
C PHE A 56 0.48 2.64 -2.92
N LYS A 57 0.73 1.33 -3.09
CA LYS A 57 1.64 0.56 -2.24
C LYS A 57 3.06 1.13 -2.18
N ALA A 58 3.50 1.86 -3.20
CA ALA A 58 4.79 2.54 -3.21
C ALA A 58 4.97 3.46 -1.99
N ARG A 59 3.91 4.14 -1.54
CA ARG A 59 3.98 5.09 -0.42
C ARG A 59 4.41 4.37 0.87
N GLY A 60 3.69 3.33 1.26
CA GLY A 60 4.07 2.51 2.44
C GLY A 60 5.41 1.78 2.28
N ALA A 61 5.76 1.32 1.07
CA ALA A 61 7.06 0.68 0.84
C ALA A 61 8.22 1.65 1.09
N PHE A 62 8.17 2.87 0.54
CA PHE A 62 9.20 3.88 0.81
C PHE A 62 9.23 4.29 2.29
N THR A 63 8.08 4.45 2.94
CA THR A 63 8.06 4.77 4.38
C THR A 63 8.80 3.72 5.20
N ASN A 64 8.56 2.43 4.99
CA ASN A 64 9.27 1.37 5.71
C ASN A 64 10.79 1.46 5.49
N LEU A 65 11.23 1.56 4.24
CA LEU A 65 12.65 1.55 3.90
C LEU A 65 13.39 2.84 4.34
N LEU A 66 12.66 3.92 4.60
CA LEU A 66 13.22 5.18 5.11
C LEU A 66 13.17 5.29 6.64
N GLU A 67 12.28 4.57 7.32
CA GLU A 67 12.19 4.56 8.79
C GLU A 67 13.10 3.53 9.43
N TRP A 68 13.38 2.41 8.74
CA TRP A 68 14.19 1.33 9.27
C TRP A 68 15.53 1.17 8.56
N PRO A 69 16.63 0.88 9.29
CA PRO A 69 17.89 0.54 8.67
C PRO A 69 17.76 -0.78 7.92
N VAL A 70 18.04 -0.77 6.61
CA VAL A 70 17.97 -1.98 5.78
C VAL A 70 19.25 -2.80 5.96
N PRO A 71 19.17 -4.07 6.40
CA PRO A 71 20.35 -4.94 6.58
C PRO A 71 21.04 -5.27 5.25
N LYS A 72 22.26 -5.81 5.31
CA LYS A 72 22.98 -6.28 4.09
C LYS A 72 22.22 -7.36 3.33
N ALA A 73 21.39 -8.14 4.02
CA ALA A 73 20.48 -9.12 3.44
C ALA A 73 19.37 -8.48 2.59
N GLY A 74 19.10 -7.18 2.78
CA GLY A 74 18.09 -6.42 2.04
C GLY A 74 16.72 -6.50 2.70
N VAL A 75 15.70 -6.42 1.86
CA VAL A 75 14.29 -6.48 2.24
C VAL A 75 13.63 -7.74 1.71
N VAL A 76 12.60 -8.21 2.40
CA VAL A 76 11.81 -9.37 1.99
C VAL A 76 10.32 -9.09 2.08
N ALA A 77 9.55 -9.59 1.11
CA ALA A 77 8.09 -9.55 1.15
C ALA A 77 7.46 -10.73 0.42
N ALA A 78 6.28 -11.16 0.86
CA ALA A 78 5.44 -12.11 0.13
C ALA A 78 4.31 -11.36 -0.59
N SER A 79 4.34 -11.33 -1.93
CA SER A 79 3.23 -10.88 -2.77
C SER A 79 3.57 -10.95 -4.26
N GLY A 80 2.81 -11.74 -5.02
CA GLY A 80 2.87 -11.72 -6.50
C GLY A 80 2.10 -10.55 -7.14
N GLY A 81 1.81 -9.48 -6.39
CA GLY A 81 0.94 -8.38 -6.80
C GLY A 81 1.52 -7.00 -6.53
N ASN A 82 0.63 -6.03 -6.27
CA ASN A 82 0.99 -4.63 -6.08
C ASN A 82 2.03 -4.40 -4.97
N HIS A 83 1.96 -5.17 -3.89
CA HIS A 83 2.90 -5.03 -2.77
C HIS A 83 4.31 -5.47 -3.14
N GLY A 84 4.47 -6.65 -3.76
CA GLY A 84 5.78 -7.14 -4.19
C GLY A 84 6.42 -6.20 -5.20
N ALA A 85 5.63 -5.67 -6.14
CA ALA A 85 6.09 -4.67 -7.10
C ALA A 85 6.53 -3.35 -6.43
N ALA A 86 5.81 -2.89 -5.41
CA ALA A 86 6.15 -1.68 -4.68
C ALA A 86 7.42 -1.83 -3.83
N VAL A 87 7.58 -2.96 -3.13
CA VAL A 87 8.78 -3.26 -2.32
C VAL A 87 10.01 -3.39 -3.23
N ALA A 88 9.88 -4.14 -4.33
CA ALA A 88 10.95 -4.26 -5.32
C ALA A 88 11.34 -2.90 -5.91
N TYR A 89 10.34 -2.09 -6.28
CA TYR A 89 10.58 -0.73 -6.80
C TYR A 89 11.28 0.17 -5.77
N ALA A 90 10.85 0.16 -4.52
CA ALA A 90 11.43 1.00 -3.47
C ALA A 90 12.87 0.58 -3.16
N ALA A 91 13.14 -0.72 -3.05
CA ALA A 91 14.47 -1.25 -2.83
C ALA A 91 15.42 -0.89 -3.98
N MET A 92 14.98 -1.05 -5.23
CA MET A 92 15.75 -0.64 -6.42
C MET A 92 16.13 0.84 -6.37
N ARG A 93 15.17 1.71 -6.07
CA ARG A 93 15.38 3.17 -6.02
C ARG A 93 16.31 3.61 -4.89
N LEU A 94 16.37 2.86 -3.80
CA LEU A 94 17.22 3.14 -2.63
C LEU A 94 18.53 2.33 -2.64
N GLY A 95 18.77 1.47 -3.63
CA GLY A 95 19.99 0.68 -3.74
C GLY A 95 20.06 -0.53 -2.80
N HIS A 96 18.92 -1.07 -2.38
CA HIS A 96 18.83 -2.26 -1.52
C HIS A 96 18.50 -3.52 -2.32
N LYS A 97 18.92 -4.68 -1.80
CA LYS A 97 18.47 -5.98 -2.30
C LYS A 97 17.02 -6.21 -1.90
N ALA A 98 16.25 -6.85 -2.78
CA ALA A 98 14.88 -7.28 -2.49
C ALA A 98 14.68 -8.73 -2.90
N THR A 99 14.14 -9.53 -1.99
CA THR A 99 13.71 -10.91 -2.24
C THR A 99 12.19 -10.99 -2.09
N ILE A 100 11.49 -11.34 -3.16
CA ILE A 100 10.03 -11.35 -3.22
C ILE A 100 9.52 -12.77 -3.39
N PHE A 101 8.75 -13.24 -2.42
CA PHE A 101 8.14 -14.57 -2.40
C PHE A 101 6.77 -14.52 -3.04
N VAL A 102 6.50 -15.47 -3.94
CA VAL A 102 5.27 -15.51 -4.74
C VAL A 102 4.81 -16.96 -4.93
N PRO A 103 3.49 -17.24 -4.89
CA PRO A 103 2.98 -18.58 -5.15
C PRO A 103 3.09 -18.92 -6.64
N GLU A 104 3.11 -20.21 -6.95
CA GLU A 104 3.24 -20.74 -8.32
C GLU A 104 2.15 -20.23 -9.27
N VAL A 105 0.95 -20.00 -8.74
CA VAL A 105 -0.23 -19.52 -9.49
C VAL A 105 -0.16 -18.03 -9.86
N SER A 106 0.97 -17.35 -9.60
CA SER A 106 1.10 -15.90 -9.86
C SER A 106 1.16 -15.59 -11.36
N PRO A 107 0.36 -14.62 -11.86
CA PRO A 107 0.36 -14.26 -13.28
C PRO A 107 1.74 -13.82 -13.80
N PRO A 108 2.21 -14.30 -14.98
CA PRO A 108 3.54 -14.00 -15.51
C PRO A 108 3.85 -12.50 -15.62
N ALA A 109 2.90 -11.70 -16.10
CA ALA A 109 3.07 -10.24 -16.22
C ALA A 109 3.37 -9.53 -14.89
N LYS A 110 2.89 -10.07 -13.76
CA LYS A 110 3.19 -9.52 -12.43
C LYS A 110 4.60 -9.92 -11.97
N LEU A 111 5.03 -11.14 -12.28
CA LEU A 111 6.38 -11.63 -11.99
C LEU A 111 7.43 -10.84 -12.79
N GLU A 112 7.19 -10.63 -14.08
CA GLU A 112 8.06 -9.84 -14.94
C GLU A 112 8.24 -8.40 -14.43
N ARG A 113 7.15 -7.76 -13.98
CA ARG A 113 7.23 -6.42 -13.37
C ARG A 113 8.12 -6.39 -12.14
N ILE A 114 8.04 -7.40 -11.27
CA ILE A 114 8.88 -7.49 -10.06
C ILE A 114 10.34 -7.70 -10.45
N ARG A 115 10.62 -8.63 -11.39
CA ARG A 115 11.98 -8.88 -11.90
C ARG A 115 12.58 -7.65 -12.58
N ALA A 116 11.77 -6.87 -13.29
CA ALA A 116 12.21 -5.65 -13.96
C ALA A 116 12.73 -4.57 -12.99
N TYR A 117 12.39 -4.66 -11.70
CA TYR A 117 12.97 -3.82 -10.65
C TYR A 117 14.24 -4.43 -10.01
N GLY A 118 14.77 -5.52 -10.56
CA GLY A 118 15.99 -6.16 -10.06
C GLY A 118 15.82 -6.99 -8.78
N ALA A 119 14.57 -7.30 -8.39
CA ALA A 119 14.30 -8.16 -7.25
C ALA A 119 14.56 -9.63 -7.57
N GLU A 120 15.09 -10.35 -6.59
CA GLU A 120 15.14 -11.80 -6.60
C GLU A 120 13.72 -12.35 -6.35
N LEU A 121 13.22 -13.17 -7.27
CA LEU A 121 11.92 -13.83 -7.11
C LEU A 121 12.11 -15.25 -6.63
N VAL A 122 11.49 -15.57 -5.49
CA VAL A 122 11.36 -16.93 -4.98
C VAL A 122 9.94 -17.41 -5.24
N VAL A 123 9.80 -18.30 -6.23
CA VAL A 123 8.51 -18.89 -6.60
C VAL A 123 8.34 -20.20 -5.84
N GLY A 124 7.28 -20.32 -5.05
CA GLY A 124 7.00 -21.54 -4.31
C GLY A 124 5.69 -21.50 -3.53
N GLY A 125 5.12 -22.68 -3.31
CA GLY A 125 3.83 -22.86 -2.64
C GLY A 125 2.65 -22.70 -3.59
N ALA A 126 1.58 -23.44 -3.31
CA ALA A 126 0.36 -23.44 -4.13
C ALA A 126 -0.47 -22.16 -3.92
N ARG A 127 -0.34 -21.53 -2.74
CA ARG A 127 -1.16 -20.40 -2.30
C ARG A 127 -0.32 -19.32 -1.63
N TYR A 128 -0.89 -18.12 -1.56
CA TYR A 128 -0.27 -16.96 -0.91
C TYR A 128 0.21 -17.26 0.53
N ALA A 129 -0.57 -17.99 1.33
CA ALA A 129 -0.21 -18.30 2.71
C ALA A 129 1.11 -19.07 2.82
N GLU A 130 1.38 -19.99 1.89
CA GLU A 130 2.62 -20.77 1.87
C GLU A 130 3.82 -19.90 1.46
N ALA A 131 3.63 -19.00 0.48
CA ALA A 131 4.64 -18.02 0.10
C ALA A 131 4.94 -17.01 1.24
N LEU A 132 3.93 -16.66 2.05
CA LEU A 132 4.10 -15.81 3.24
C LEU A 132 4.96 -16.50 4.30
N VAL A 133 4.65 -17.75 4.64
CA VAL A 133 5.45 -18.53 5.60
C VAL A 133 6.90 -18.65 5.12
N ALA A 134 7.13 -18.96 3.85
CA ALA A 134 8.48 -19.05 3.30
C ALA A 134 9.24 -17.70 3.36
N SER A 135 8.54 -16.58 3.17
CA SER A 135 9.11 -15.23 3.33
C SER A 135 9.48 -14.91 4.78
N GLU A 136 8.67 -15.36 5.74
CA GLU A 136 8.92 -15.18 7.17
C GLU A 136 10.13 -16.00 7.62
N ASP A 137 10.20 -17.27 7.21
CA ASP A 137 11.35 -18.15 7.43
C ASP A 137 12.65 -17.56 6.86
N PHE A 138 12.59 -16.95 5.67
CA PHE A 138 13.73 -16.29 5.06
C PHE A 138 14.15 -15.05 5.85
N ALA A 139 13.20 -14.24 6.31
CA ALA A 139 13.46 -13.06 7.14
C ALA A 139 14.20 -13.47 8.42
N GLU A 140 13.72 -14.51 9.11
CA GLU A 140 14.31 -15.03 10.34
C GLU A 140 15.75 -15.54 10.12
N LYS A 141 15.99 -16.31 9.05
CA LYS A 141 17.30 -16.92 8.78
C LYS A 141 18.33 -15.93 8.25
N SER A 142 17.92 -14.97 7.44
CA SER A 142 18.83 -14.02 6.76
C SER A 142 19.01 -12.71 7.52
N GLY A 143 18.07 -12.38 8.41
CA GLY A 143 17.95 -11.06 9.02
C GLY A 143 17.48 -9.99 8.04
N ALA A 144 16.88 -10.35 6.90
CA ALA A 144 16.30 -9.38 5.98
C ALA A 144 15.13 -8.63 6.62
N LEU A 145 14.97 -7.34 6.28
CA LEU A 145 13.86 -6.53 6.78
C LEU A 145 12.55 -6.98 6.11
N GLN A 146 11.62 -7.53 6.88
CA GLN A 146 10.31 -7.93 6.38
C GLN A 146 9.40 -6.73 6.19
N ILE A 147 8.84 -6.59 4.98
CA ILE A 147 7.89 -5.53 4.64
C ILE A 147 6.51 -6.14 4.45
N HIS A 148 5.62 -5.92 5.42
CA HIS A 148 4.26 -6.43 5.37
C HIS A 148 3.37 -5.56 4.48
N ALA A 149 2.47 -6.20 3.72
CA ALA A 149 1.59 -5.53 2.78
C ALA A 149 0.61 -4.52 3.39
N PHE A 150 0.39 -4.56 4.70
CA PHE A 150 -0.63 -3.73 5.37
C PHE A 150 -0.48 -3.72 6.90
N ASN A 151 -0.01 -4.78 7.55
CA ASN A 151 0.03 -4.88 9.01
C ASN A 151 1.33 -4.31 9.62
N GLN A 152 1.68 -3.07 9.26
CA GLN A 152 2.85 -2.35 9.77
C GLN A 152 2.50 -0.87 9.85
N GLU A 153 2.90 -0.20 10.94
CA GLU A 153 2.56 1.20 11.16
C GLU A 153 3.12 2.11 10.07
N GLU A 154 4.36 1.87 9.66
CA GLU A 154 5.07 2.54 8.57
C GLU A 154 4.28 2.44 7.27
N THR A 155 3.72 1.25 7.00
CA THR A 155 2.88 1.02 5.83
C THR A 155 1.65 1.91 5.89
N LEU A 156 0.94 1.97 7.03
CA LEU A 156 -0.24 2.81 7.20
C LEU A 156 0.10 4.30 7.12
N VAL A 157 1.19 4.73 7.75
CA VAL A 157 1.69 6.12 7.71
C VAL A 157 2.00 6.54 6.29
N GLY A 158 2.71 5.70 5.54
CA GLY A 158 2.96 5.94 4.11
C GLY A 158 1.67 6.01 3.30
N GLN A 159 0.74 5.07 3.48
CA GLN A 159 -0.54 5.14 2.78
C GLN A 159 -1.35 6.40 3.16
N GLY A 160 -1.26 6.85 4.41
CA GLY A 160 -1.93 8.05 4.89
C GLY A 160 -1.50 9.34 4.19
N THR A 161 -0.29 9.38 3.61
CA THR A 161 0.14 10.52 2.79
C THR A 161 -0.75 10.75 1.57
N LEU A 162 -1.48 9.71 1.11
CA LEU A 162 -2.51 9.88 0.09
C LEU A 162 -3.68 10.73 0.59
N GLY A 163 -4.08 10.57 1.86
CA GLY A 163 -5.11 11.40 2.48
C GLY A 163 -4.72 12.88 2.50
N LEU A 164 -3.44 13.17 2.77
CA LEU A 164 -2.88 14.52 2.69
C LEU A 164 -3.01 15.10 1.28
N GLU A 165 -2.58 14.37 0.25
CA GLU A 165 -2.71 14.82 -1.14
C GLU A 165 -4.18 15.02 -1.54
N ILE A 166 -5.08 14.10 -1.15
CA ILE A 166 -6.52 14.21 -1.45
C ILE A 166 -7.10 15.47 -0.81
N GLU A 167 -6.81 15.73 0.47
CA GLU A 167 -7.29 16.93 1.17
C GLU A 167 -6.77 18.22 0.51
N ALA A 168 -5.52 18.24 0.05
CA ALA A 168 -4.95 19.38 -0.64
C ALA A 168 -5.57 19.61 -2.03
N ASP A 169 -5.82 18.52 -2.78
CA ASP A 169 -6.38 18.59 -4.14
C ASP A 169 -7.89 18.87 -4.13
N LEU A 170 -8.61 18.43 -3.08
CA LEU A 170 -10.07 18.46 -2.96
C LEU A 170 -10.49 19.00 -1.57
N PRO A 171 -10.33 20.32 -1.31
CA PRO A 171 -10.59 20.91 0.00
C PRO A 171 -12.06 20.86 0.45
N GLU A 172 -12.99 20.67 -0.49
CA GLU A 172 -14.43 20.58 -0.23
C GLU A 172 -14.93 19.12 -0.13
N LEU A 173 -14.04 18.14 -0.14
CA LEU A 173 -14.40 16.72 -0.07
C LEU A 173 -15.13 16.40 1.24
N ASP A 174 -16.35 15.87 1.15
CA ASP A 174 -17.12 15.41 2.32
C ASP A 174 -17.12 13.88 2.51
N THR A 175 -16.91 13.13 1.41
CA THR A 175 -17.06 11.66 1.38
C THR A 175 -15.99 11.03 0.50
N LEU A 176 -15.27 10.05 1.04
CA LEU A 176 -14.24 9.30 0.33
C LEU A 176 -14.55 7.80 0.34
N LEU A 177 -14.64 7.21 -0.85
CA LEU A 177 -14.74 5.76 -1.02
C LEU A 177 -13.33 5.17 -1.11
N VAL A 178 -13.06 4.15 -0.29
CA VAL A 178 -11.73 3.53 -0.21
C VAL A 178 -11.87 2.02 -0.36
N ALA A 179 -11.18 1.45 -1.33
CA ALA A 179 -11.10 0.00 -1.49
C ALA A 179 -10.35 -0.63 -0.30
N VAL A 180 -10.91 -1.70 0.26
CA VAL A 180 -10.38 -2.38 1.43
C VAL A 180 -9.98 -3.82 1.09
N GLY A 181 -8.81 -4.20 1.60
CA GLY A 181 -8.39 -5.59 1.76
C GLY A 181 -7.90 -5.76 3.19
N GLY A 182 -6.58 -5.87 3.41
CA GLY A 182 -6.00 -5.91 4.76
C GLY A 182 -6.01 -4.58 5.55
N GLY A 183 -6.83 -3.59 5.18
CA GLY A 183 -7.00 -2.35 5.96
C GLY A 183 -5.89 -1.28 5.86
N GLY A 184 -4.69 -1.57 5.35
CA GLY A 184 -3.58 -0.62 5.39
C GLY A 184 -3.80 0.73 4.66
N LEU A 185 -4.56 0.75 3.55
CA LEU A 185 -4.89 2.01 2.86
C LEU A 185 -5.90 2.84 3.66
N ILE A 186 -7.05 2.23 3.98
CA ILE A 186 -8.12 2.91 4.69
C ILE A 186 -7.69 3.32 6.10
N GLY A 187 -6.85 2.53 6.79
CA GLY A 187 -6.31 2.87 8.10
C GLY A 187 -5.46 4.13 8.07
N GLY A 188 -4.55 4.26 7.09
CA GLY A 188 -3.76 5.47 6.90
C GLY A 188 -4.61 6.70 6.55
N ILE A 189 -5.58 6.54 5.64
CA ILE A 189 -6.51 7.61 5.26
C ILE A 189 -7.37 8.05 6.45
N ALA A 190 -7.92 7.10 7.21
CA ALA A 190 -8.73 7.38 8.39
C ALA A 190 -7.92 8.12 9.46
N ALA A 191 -6.66 7.75 9.67
CA ALA A 191 -5.76 8.46 10.58
C ALA A 191 -5.50 9.91 10.15
N TRP A 192 -5.37 10.17 8.84
CA TRP A 192 -5.20 11.53 8.31
C TRP A 192 -6.44 12.41 8.49
N PHE A 193 -7.62 11.89 8.10
CA PHE A 193 -8.86 12.66 8.17
C PHE A 193 -9.41 12.75 9.59
N ALA A 194 -9.14 11.77 10.45
CA ALA A 194 -9.54 11.76 11.87
C ALA A 194 -11.02 12.12 12.09
N GLY A 195 -11.91 11.58 11.25
CA GLY A 195 -13.36 11.79 11.34
C GLY A 195 -13.88 13.11 10.75
N ARG A 196 -13.03 13.93 10.13
CA ARG A 196 -13.44 15.21 9.52
C ARG A 196 -14.28 15.05 8.25
N ILE A 197 -14.19 13.88 7.60
CA ILE A 197 -15.00 13.52 6.44
C ILE A 197 -15.58 12.12 6.63
N ARG A 198 -16.59 11.78 5.84
CA ARG A 198 -17.12 10.41 5.77
C ARG A 198 -16.18 9.54 4.95
N ILE A 199 -15.71 8.43 5.53
CA ILE A 199 -14.94 7.41 4.80
C ILE A 199 -15.79 6.16 4.66
N VAL A 200 -15.95 5.67 3.43
CA VAL A 200 -16.74 4.48 3.12
C VAL A 200 -15.80 3.39 2.61
N ALA A 201 -15.71 2.29 3.38
CA ALA A 201 -15.00 1.09 2.98
C ALA A 201 -15.75 0.36 1.85
N VAL A 202 -15.02 -0.08 0.83
CA VAL A 202 -15.56 -0.87 -0.28
C VAL A 202 -14.83 -2.19 -0.37
N GLU A 203 -15.56 -3.29 -0.21
CA GLU A 203 -15.05 -4.67 -0.30
C GLU A 203 -15.85 -5.48 -1.35
N PRO A 204 -15.26 -6.53 -1.95
CA PRO A 204 -16.01 -7.48 -2.77
C PRO A 204 -17.03 -8.27 -1.93
N GLU A 205 -18.24 -8.50 -2.48
CA GLU A 205 -19.28 -9.31 -1.83
C GLU A 205 -18.80 -10.73 -1.46
N GLY A 206 -17.91 -11.32 -2.25
CA GLY A 206 -17.36 -12.65 -2.01
C GLY A 206 -16.29 -12.73 -0.92
N ALA A 207 -15.79 -11.58 -0.43
CA ALA A 207 -14.78 -11.52 0.63
C ALA A 207 -14.94 -10.27 1.52
N PRO A 208 -16.08 -10.11 2.24
CA PRO A 208 -16.40 -8.90 3.01
C PRO A 208 -15.77 -8.97 4.41
N THR A 209 -14.44 -9.01 4.46
CA THR A 209 -13.69 -9.32 5.69
C THR A 209 -13.78 -8.23 6.75
N LEU A 210 -13.63 -6.96 6.37
CA LEU A 210 -13.75 -5.82 7.29
C LEU A 210 -15.20 -5.62 7.71
N TYR A 211 -16.14 -5.74 6.77
CA TYR A 211 -17.57 -5.67 7.06
C TYR A 211 -17.96 -6.67 8.16
N ARG A 212 -17.60 -7.96 8.01
CA ARG A 212 -17.88 -9.00 9.01
C ARG A 212 -17.15 -8.76 10.32
N ALA A 213 -15.96 -8.19 10.29
CA ALA A 213 -15.22 -7.86 11.52
C ALA A 213 -15.89 -6.74 12.32
N PHE A 214 -16.61 -5.81 11.70
CA PHE A 214 -17.38 -4.77 12.39
C PHE A 214 -18.73 -5.26 12.94
N GLU A 215 -19.25 -6.38 12.44
CA GLU A 215 -20.48 -6.99 12.97
C GLU A 215 -20.24 -7.87 14.22
N ALA A 216 -18.99 -8.28 14.48
CA ALA A 216 -18.59 -9.17 15.56
C ALA A 216 -18.35 -8.43 16.89
#